data_AF-A0A2S8SWG5-F1
#
_entry.id   AF-A0A2S8SWG5-F1
#
_cell.length_a   1.000
_cell.length_b   1.000
_cell.length_c   1.000
_cell.angle_alpha   90.00
_cell.angle_beta   90.00
_cell.angle_gamma   90.00
#
_symmetry.space_group_name_H-M   'P 1'
#
loop_
_entity.id
_entity.type
_entity.pdbx_description
1 polymer ?
#
loop_
_entity_poly.entity_id
_entity_poly.type
_entity_poly.pdbx_seq_one_letter_code
_entity_poly.pdbx_strand_id
1 'polypeptide(L)'
;MRPDHERIQRAPAENLDEAIDDALEGSVRAEQLRGYISALKGRQERIARDLDIAHDEAERTVLKTKLDEIDEQIGVLREEESINSFIEDTVKFSHEVHRLSEG
;
A
#
# COMPACT_ATOMS: atom_id res chain seq x y z
N MET A 1 -3.43 49.69 1.09
CA MET A 1 -3.63 48.69 0.02
C MET A 1 -3.17 47.35 0.57
N ARG A 2 -4.10 46.44 0.85
CA ARG A 2 -3.79 45.04 1.16
C ARG A 2 -3.75 44.30 -0.18
N PRO A 3 -2.76 43.45 -0.49
CA PRO A 3 -2.79 42.70 -1.72
C PRO A 3 -3.88 41.63 -1.64
N ASP A 4 -4.52 41.47 -2.78
CA ASP A 4 -5.58 40.53 -3.07
C ASP A 4 -5.16 39.10 -2.77
N HIS A 5 -6.03 38.41 -2.04
CA HIS A 5 -6.49 37.06 -2.32
C HIS A 5 -5.60 36.22 -3.26
N GLU A 6 -4.54 35.64 -2.71
CA GLU A 6 -4.05 34.35 -3.19
C GLU A 6 -5.08 33.27 -2.80
N ARG A 7 -6.25 33.29 -3.44
CA ARG A 7 -7.04 32.08 -3.61
C ARG A 7 -6.27 31.24 -4.63
N ILE A 8 -5.26 30.53 -4.14
CA ILE A 8 -4.68 29.42 -4.90
C ILE A 8 -5.82 28.41 -5.05
N GLN A 9 -6.53 28.48 -6.16
CA GLN A 9 -7.36 27.39 -6.62
C GLN A 9 -6.40 26.24 -6.92
N ARG A 10 -6.10 25.44 -5.90
CA ARG A 10 -5.35 24.19 -6.05
C ARG A 10 -6.04 23.34 -7.10
N ALA A 11 -5.25 22.65 -7.91
CA ALA A 11 -5.81 21.82 -8.96
C ALA A 11 -6.71 20.73 -8.31
N PRO A 12 -7.83 20.33 -8.94
CA PRO A 12 -8.73 19.35 -8.35
C PRO A 12 -8.05 18.02 -7.98
N ALA A 13 -6.97 17.66 -8.69
CA ALA A 13 -6.15 16.49 -8.37
C ALA A 13 -5.33 16.66 -7.08
N GLU A 14 -4.81 17.86 -6.80
CA GLU A 14 -4.04 18.15 -5.57
C GLU A 14 -4.95 18.07 -4.33
N ASN A 15 -6.23 18.43 -4.46
CA ASN A 15 -7.21 18.30 -3.37
C ASN A 15 -7.56 16.83 -3.06
N LEU A 16 -7.60 15.97 -4.09
CA LEU A 16 -7.93 14.56 -3.91
C LEU A 16 -6.79 13.81 -3.22
N ASP A 17 -5.54 14.04 -3.63
CA ASP A 17 -4.39 13.38 -3.02
C ASP A 17 -4.23 13.78 -1.54
N GLU A 18 -4.34 15.06 -1.21
CA GLU A 18 -4.33 15.53 0.19
C GLU A 18 -5.48 14.91 1.01
N ALA A 19 -6.70 14.86 0.46
CA ALA A 19 -7.83 14.27 1.15
C ALA A 19 -7.65 12.77 1.43
N ILE A 20 -6.96 12.06 0.53
CA ILE A 20 -6.63 10.65 0.77
C ILE A 20 -5.54 10.52 1.84
N ASP A 21 -4.49 11.35 1.82
CA ASP A 21 -3.45 11.31 2.87
C ASP A 21 -4.02 11.62 4.25
N ASP A 22 -4.92 12.60 4.33
CA ASP A 22 -5.63 12.96 5.55
C ASP A 22 -6.49 11.79 6.06
N ALA A 23 -7.23 11.13 5.16
CA ALA A 23 -8.08 9.99 5.49
C ALA A 23 -7.29 8.74 5.94
N LEU A 24 -6.05 8.61 5.49
CA LEU A 24 -5.15 7.53 5.91
C LEU A 24 -4.46 7.81 7.25
N GLU A 25 -4.58 9.03 7.80
CA GLU A 25 -4.02 9.42 9.10
C GLU A 25 -2.53 9.05 9.27
N GLY A 26 -1.74 9.22 8.21
CA GLY A 26 -0.31 8.88 8.20
C GLY A 26 -0.01 7.40 7.93
N SER A 27 -1.02 6.60 7.61
CA SER A 27 -0.85 5.24 7.09
C SER A 27 -0.27 5.24 5.67
N VAL A 28 0.34 4.12 5.32
CA VAL A 28 0.98 3.90 4.01
C VAL A 28 -0.10 3.73 2.93
N ARG A 29 0.08 4.35 1.76
CA ARG A 29 -0.83 4.16 0.61
C ARG A 29 -0.91 2.69 0.20
N ALA A 30 -2.07 2.25 -0.28
CA ALA A 30 -2.28 0.86 -0.72
C ALA A 30 -1.26 0.44 -1.80
N GLU A 31 -0.91 1.36 -2.71
CA GLU A 31 0.11 1.11 -3.72
C GLU A 31 1.50 0.82 -3.15
N GLN A 32 1.90 1.53 -2.09
CA GLN A 32 3.18 1.31 -1.43
C GLN A 32 3.20 -0.05 -0.72
N LEU A 33 2.10 -0.45 -0.08
CA LEU A 33 1.94 -1.77 0.51
C LEU A 33 2.05 -2.89 -0.53
N ARG A 34 1.46 -2.71 -1.73
CA ARG A 34 1.67 -3.63 -2.87
C ARG A 34 3.14 -3.74 -3.26
N GLY A 35 3.89 -2.63 -3.21
CA GLY A 35 5.33 -2.62 -3.41
C GLY A 35 6.07 -3.51 -2.41
N TYR A 36 5.76 -3.39 -1.11
CA TYR A 36 6.35 -4.24 -0.07
C TYR A 36 6.00 -5.72 -0.23
N ILE A 37 4.73 -6.02 -0.53
CA ILE A 37 4.28 -7.39 -0.83
C ILE A 37 5.06 -7.97 -2.01
N SER A 38 5.27 -7.19 -3.08
CA SER A 38 6.02 -7.65 -4.25
C SER A 38 7.49 -7.94 -3.91
N ALA A 39 8.11 -7.12 -3.07
CA ALA A 39 9.48 -7.34 -2.63
C ALA A 39 9.60 -8.63 -1.78
N LEU A 40 8.65 -8.87 -0.88
CA LEU A 40 8.59 -10.09 -0.07
C LEU A 40 8.36 -11.34 -0.92
N LYS A 41 7.46 -11.29 -1.91
CA LYS A 41 7.27 -12.39 -2.88
C LYS A 41 8.56 -12.72 -3.63
N GLY A 42 9.28 -11.70 -4.10
CA GLY A 42 10.58 -11.91 -4.75
C GLY A 42 11.61 -12.56 -3.81
N ARG A 43 11.55 -12.27 -2.50
CA ARG A 43 12.38 -12.94 -1.49
C ARG A 43 11.92 -14.38 -1.24
N GLN A 44 10.62 -14.61 -1.13
CA GLN A 44 10.00 -15.93 -0.98
C GLN A 44 10.44 -16.86 -2.10
N GLU A 45 10.36 -16.41 -3.36
CA GLU A 45 10.77 -17.19 -4.52
C GLU A 45 12.26 -17.56 -4.50
N ARG A 46 13.12 -16.66 -4.01
CA ARG A 46 14.56 -16.97 -3.85
C ARG A 46 14.77 -18.07 -2.80
N ILE A 47 14.14 -17.94 -1.64
CA ILE A 47 14.26 -18.91 -0.54
C ILE A 47 13.65 -20.26 -0.93
N ALA A 48 12.55 -20.27 -1.68
CA ALA A 48 11.95 -21.51 -2.18
C ALA A 48 12.91 -22.24 -3.13
N ARG A 49 13.60 -21.52 -4.03
CA ARG A 49 14.64 -22.12 -4.87
C ARG A 49 15.82 -22.64 -4.06
N ASP A 50 16.25 -21.90 -3.03
CA ASP A 50 17.32 -22.35 -2.14
C ASP A 50 16.90 -23.63 -1.38
N LEU A 51 15.63 -23.74 -0.98
CA LEU A 51 15.08 -24.92 -0.31
C LEU A 51 15.06 -26.15 -1.23
N ASP A 52 14.76 -25.97 -2.52
CA ASP A 52 14.72 -27.06 -3.50
C ASP A 52 16.11 -27.69 -3.72
N ILE A 53 17.18 -26.88 -3.65
CA ILE A 53 18.55 -27.34 -3.85
C ILE A 53 19.25 -27.75 -2.54
N ALA A 54 18.67 -27.43 -1.38
CA ALA A 54 19.24 -27.76 -0.09
C ALA A 54 19.22 -29.28 0.18
N HIS A 55 20.39 -29.82 0.46
CA HIS A 55 20.60 -31.24 0.77
C HIS A 55 20.65 -31.54 2.27
N ASP A 56 20.96 -30.52 3.08
CA ASP A 56 21.03 -30.64 4.54
C ASP A 56 19.67 -30.39 5.20
N GLU A 57 19.27 -31.25 6.13
CA GLU A 57 17.96 -31.16 6.77
C GLU A 57 17.87 -29.96 7.74
N ALA A 58 18.99 -29.57 8.36
CA ALA A 58 18.99 -28.39 9.22
C ALA A 58 18.83 -27.12 8.38
N GLU A 59 19.52 -27.01 7.24
CA GLU A 59 19.33 -25.94 6.26
C GLU A 59 17.89 -25.88 5.74
N ARG A 60 17.31 -27.02 5.35
CA ARG A 60 15.91 -27.10 4.90
C ARG A 60 14.94 -26.61 5.96
N THR A 61 15.17 -26.97 7.22
CA THR A 61 14.35 -26.52 8.35
C THR A 61 14.40 -25.00 8.50
N VAL A 62 15.60 -24.42 8.47
CA VAL A 62 15.78 -22.96 8.56
C VAL A 62 15.10 -22.23 7.39
N LEU A 63 15.23 -22.76 6.16
CA LEU A 63 14.62 -22.16 4.97
C LEU A 63 13.09 -22.22 5.02
N LYS A 64 12.51 -23.33 5.50
CA LYS A 64 11.05 -23.44 5.71
C LYS A 64 10.55 -22.42 6.73
N THR A 65 11.20 -22.28 7.88
CA THR A 65 10.82 -21.27 8.88
C THR A 65 10.85 -19.87 8.30
N LYS A 66 11.86 -19.53 7.48
CA LYS A 66 11.92 -18.23 6.80
C LYS A 66 10.79 -18.03 5.78
N LEU A 67 10.33 -19.10 5.12
CA LEU A 67 9.18 -19.03 4.21
C LEU A 67 7.91 -18.75 5.01
N ASP A 68 7.68 -19.47 6.11
CA ASP A 68 6.52 -19.28 6.97
C ASP A 68 6.45 -17.85 7.52
N GLU A 69 7.59 -17.30 7.97
CA GLU A 69 7.69 -15.89 8.41
C GLU A 69 7.35 -14.89 7.31
N ILE A 70 7.81 -15.13 6.08
CA ILE A 70 7.50 -14.26 4.94
C ILE A 70 6.02 -14.35 4.57
N ASP A 71 5.43 -15.54 4.62
CA ASP A 71 4.01 -15.73 4.35
C ASP A 71 3.14 -14.99 5.36
N GLU A 72 3.50 -15.03 6.65
CA GLU A 72 2.81 -14.25 7.69
C GLU A 72 2.91 -12.73 7.42
N GLN A 73 4.12 -12.23 7.10
CA GLN A 73 4.33 -10.82 6.76
C GLN A 73 3.52 -10.38 5.53
N ILE A 74 3.46 -11.22 4.49
CA ILE A 74 2.63 -10.96 3.30
C ILE A 74 1.16 -10.93 3.68
N GLY A 75 0.71 -11.82 4.57
CA GLY A 75 -0.65 -11.86 5.09
C GLY A 75 -1.06 -10.54 5.74
N VAL A 76 -0.26 -10.06 6.69
CA VAL A 76 -0.48 -8.78 7.37
C VAL A 76 -0.53 -7.61 6.38
N LEU A 77 0.44 -7.52 5.48
CA LEU A 77 0.48 -6.43 4.50
C LEU A 77 -0.71 -6.44 3.53
N ARG A 78 -1.27 -7.62 3.20
CA ARG A 78 -2.48 -7.72 2.37
C ARG A 78 -3.71 -7.23 3.11
N GLU A 79 -3.80 -7.49 4.40
CA GLU A 79 -4.90 -6.97 5.23
C GLU A 79 -4.84 -5.44 5.28
N GLU A 80 -3.66 -4.88 5.56
CA GLU A 80 -3.44 -3.43 5.53
C GLU A 80 -3.71 -2.82 4.15
N GLU A 81 -3.26 -3.48 3.08
CA GLU A 81 -3.46 -3.02 1.70
C GLU A 81 -4.95 -2.96 1.34
N SER A 82 -5.72 -3.98 1.75
CA SER A 82 -7.16 -4.02 1.54
C SER A 82 -7.87 -2.92 2.31
N ILE A 83 -7.50 -2.66 3.57
CA ILE A 83 -8.09 -1.60 4.39
C ILE A 83 -7.80 -0.24 3.77
N ASN A 84 -6.53 0.01 3.43
CA ASN A 84 -6.12 1.31 2.91
C ASN A 84 -6.73 1.54 1.53
N SER A 85 -6.77 0.53 0.65
CA SER A 85 -7.44 0.65 -0.65
C SER A 85 -8.91 1.01 -0.51
N PHE A 86 -9.62 0.41 0.46
CA PHE A 86 -11.02 0.73 0.72
C PHE A 86 -11.21 2.20 1.16
N ILE A 87 -10.34 2.71 2.03
CA ILE A 87 -10.36 4.12 2.45
C ILE A 87 -10.11 5.03 1.24
N GLU A 88 -9.07 4.75 0.46
CA GLU A 88 -8.74 5.53 -0.74
C GLU A 88 -9.90 5.57 -1.73
N ASP A 89 -10.54 4.42 -1.99
CA ASP A 89 -11.65 4.32 -2.94
C ASP A 89 -12.90 5.06 -2.44
N THR A 90 -13.14 5.07 -1.13
CA THR A 90 -14.23 5.83 -0.51
C THR A 90 -14.04 7.33 -0.69
N VAL A 91 -12.81 7.82 -0.51
CA VAL A 91 -12.47 9.24 -0.74
C VAL A 91 -12.62 9.60 -2.20
N LYS A 92 -12.08 8.78 -3.12
CA LYS A 92 -12.21 8.97 -4.58
C LYS A 92 -13.67 9.04 -5.02
N PHE A 93 -14.50 8.12 -4.52
CA PHE A 93 -15.93 8.09 -4.81
C PHE A 93 -16.64 9.37 -4.31
N SER A 94 -16.38 9.77 -3.07
CA SER A 94 -17.00 10.97 -2.48
C SER A 94 -16.62 12.24 -3.24
N HIS A 95 -15.34 12.35 -3.62
CA HIS A 95 -14.84 13.46 -4.43
C HIS A 95 -15.52 13.51 -5.81
N GLU A 96 -15.68 12.35 -6.47
CA GLU A 96 -16.35 12.25 -7.77
C GLU A 96 -17.84 12.65 -7.69
N VAL A 97 -18.56 12.20 -6.66
CA VAL A 97 -19.96 12.58 -6.43
C VAL A 97 -20.11 14.09 -6.22
N HIS A 98 -19.20 14.71 -5.46
CA HIS A 98 -19.21 16.14 -5.24
C HIS A 98 -18.98 16.91 -6.54
N ARG A 99 -17.97 16.51 -7.32
CA ARG A 99 -17.66 17.08 -8.63
C ARG A 99 -18.84 17.02 -9.60
N LEU A 100 -19.59 15.91 -9.61
CA LEU A 100 -20.78 15.74 -10.47
C LEU A 100 -21.99 16.55 -9.99
N SER A 101 -22.05 16.91 -8.71
CA SER A 101 -23.15 17.71 -8.14
C SER A 101 -22.95 19.22 -8.30
N GLU A 102 -21.70 19.66 -8.50
CA GLU A 102 -21.33 21.07 -8.71
C GLU A 102 -21.21 21.49 -10.18
N GLY A 103 -21.25 20.53 -11.11
CA GLY A 103 -21.25 20.77 -12.57
C GLY A 103 -22.65 20.74 -13.17
#